data_AF-A0A6P0VST9-F1
#
_entry.id   AF-A0A6P0VST9-F1
#
_cell.length_a   1.000
_cell.length_b   1.000
_cell.length_c   1.000
_cell.angle_alpha   90.00
_cell.angle_beta   90.00
_cell.angle_gamma   90.00
#
_symmetry.space_group_name_H-M   'P 1'
#
loop_
_entity.id
_entity.type
_entity.pdbx_description
1 polymer ?
#
loop_
_entity_poly.entity_id
_entity_poly.type
_entity_poly.pdbx_seq_one_letter_code
_entity_poly.pdbx_strand_id
1 'polypeptide(L)'
;MSKKNGFLRATVAFLSAVAMSFGMFTSHALALGDFSQTCYNSNVSSSTLSSSCRRIDGSINDTSINLNPYIENVDGTLVWQPNNFIATCRNTGLTSPSIMAAECKTRSQDWNDTSIDLDDHIANINGVLTYE
;
A
#
# COMPACT_ATOMS: atom_id res chain seq x y z
N MET A 1 8.62 -23.44 -78.40
CA MET A 1 8.10 -23.83 -77.08
C MET A 1 9.23 -23.65 -76.07
N SER A 2 9.27 -22.53 -75.36
CA SER A 2 10.36 -22.15 -74.44
C SER A 2 9.78 -21.84 -73.05
N LYS A 3 10.35 -22.43 -71.99
CA LYS A 3 9.82 -22.40 -70.62
C LYS A 3 10.66 -21.46 -69.72
N LYS A 4 10.05 -20.29 -69.46
CA LYS A 4 10.06 -19.36 -68.29
C LYS A 4 11.15 -19.54 -67.21
N ASN A 5 12.02 -18.53 -66.99
CA ASN A 5 11.87 -17.28 -66.21
C ASN A 5 12.15 -17.46 -64.71
N GLY A 6 13.28 -16.90 -64.23
CA GLY A 6 13.52 -16.59 -62.83
C GLY A 6 13.79 -15.10 -62.68
N PHE A 7 12.75 -14.31 -62.38
CA PHE A 7 12.86 -12.88 -62.07
C PHE A 7 12.07 -12.59 -60.78
N LEU A 8 12.81 -12.10 -59.78
CA LEU A 8 12.42 -11.17 -58.72
C LEU A 8 11.22 -11.52 -57.81
N ARG A 9 11.44 -11.49 -56.49
CA ARG A 9 10.89 -10.44 -55.61
C ARG A 9 11.26 -10.67 -54.14
N ALA A 10 11.76 -9.60 -53.53
CA ALA A 10 11.89 -9.42 -52.09
C ALA A 10 10.51 -9.53 -51.43
N THR A 11 10.43 -10.25 -50.31
CA THR A 11 9.30 -10.20 -49.39
C THR A 11 9.82 -9.89 -47.99
N VAL A 12 9.55 -8.65 -47.57
CA VAL A 12 9.63 -8.18 -46.19
C VAL A 12 8.69 -9.06 -45.35
N ALA A 13 9.23 -9.75 -44.35
CA ALA A 13 8.44 -10.37 -43.29
C ALA A 13 8.77 -9.64 -41.99
N PHE A 14 7.75 -8.89 -41.58
CA PHE A 14 7.64 -8.04 -40.41
C PHE A 14 7.52 -8.89 -39.13
N LEU A 15 8.03 -8.37 -38.02
CA LEU A 15 7.73 -8.75 -36.63
C LEU A 15 8.01 -10.21 -36.22
N SER A 16 9.18 -10.42 -35.61
CA SER A 16 9.34 -11.50 -34.62
C SER A 16 9.53 -10.84 -33.27
N ALA A 17 8.50 -11.04 -32.43
CA ALA A 17 8.31 -10.45 -31.12
C ALA A 17 9.57 -10.57 -30.26
N VAL A 18 10.10 -9.43 -29.85
CA VAL A 18 10.90 -9.37 -28.63
C VAL A 18 9.89 -9.54 -27.49
N ALA A 19 9.59 -10.79 -27.15
CA ALA A 19 8.99 -11.14 -25.87
C ALA A 19 10.07 -10.89 -24.81
N MET A 20 10.28 -9.61 -24.47
CA MET A 20 10.91 -9.22 -23.23
C MET A 20 9.97 -9.74 -22.13
N SER A 21 10.27 -10.93 -21.65
CA SER A 21 9.78 -11.43 -20.38
C SER A 21 10.31 -10.49 -19.30
N PHE A 22 9.59 -9.39 -19.06
CA PHE A 22 9.71 -8.61 -17.83
C PHE A 22 9.11 -9.43 -16.69
N GLY A 23 9.79 -10.54 -16.36
CA GLY A 23 9.60 -11.34 -15.16
C GLY A 23 10.59 -10.96 -14.07
N MET A 24 11.19 -9.77 -14.16
CA MET A 24 11.98 -9.20 -13.07
C MET A 24 11.07 -8.24 -12.31
N PHE A 25 10.34 -8.76 -11.32
CA PHE A 25 9.94 -7.94 -10.19
C PHE A 25 11.24 -7.43 -9.58
N THR A 26 11.57 -6.17 -9.86
CA THR A 26 12.61 -5.49 -9.12
C THR A 26 12.18 -5.52 -7.66
N SER A 27 12.94 -6.25 -6.82
CA SER A 27 12.87 -6.10 -5.38
C SER A 27 13.21 -4.65 -5.08
N HIS A 28 12.19 -3.82 -4.87
CA HIS A 28 12.37 -2.48 -4.34
C HIS A 28 12.71 -2.64 -2.86
N ALA A 29 13.99 -2.86 -2.58
CA ALA A 29 14.53 -2.61 -1.26
C ALA A 29 14.54 -1.09 -1.03
N LEU A 30 13.36 -0.56 -0.71
CA LEU A 30 13.05 0.64 0.08
C LEU A 30 11.58 0.48 0.51
N ALA A 31 11.24 -0.51 1.35
CA ALA A 31 9.86 -0.61 1.83
C ALA A 31 9.67 0.44 2.93
N LEU A 32 9.18 1.62 2.57
CA LEU A 32 8.43 2.45 3.51
C LEU A 32 6.96 2.26 3.15
N GLY A 33 6.25 1.55 4.02
CA GLY A 33 4.81 1.33 3.99
C GLY A 33 4.20 0.58 2.79
N ASP A 34 3.10 1.10 2.24
CA ASP A 34 2.26 0.54 1.15
C ASP A 34 1.53 -0.80 1.44
N PHE A 35 1.11 -1.07 2.68
CA PHE A 35 0.35 -2.30 2.97
C PHE A 35 -0.92 -2.43 2.12
N SER A 36 -1.58 -1.32 1.78
CA SER A 36 -2.86 -1.34 1.06
C SER A 36 -2.78 -1.98 -0.32
N GLN A 37 -1.58 -2.04 -0.92
CA GLN A 37 -1.34 -2.67 -2.22
C GLN A 37 -1.48 -4.20 -2.20
N THR A 38 -1.29 -4.81 -1.02
CA THR A 38 -1.25 -6.28 -0.89
C THR A 38 -2.10 -6.83 0.25
N CYS A 39 -2.82 -5.97 0.96
CA CYS A 39 -3.82 -6.33 1.96
C CYS A 39 -5.21 -5.86 1.55
N TYR A 40 -6.25 -6.46 2.13
CA TYR A 40 -7.65 -6.15 1.84
C TYR A 40 -8.53 -6.38 3.05
N ASN A 41 -9.79 -5.94 2.98
CA ASN A 41 -10.73 -5.93 4.12
C ASN A 41 -10.17 -5.20 5.35
N SER A 42 -9.36 -4.15 5.11
CA SER A 42 -8.75 -3.37 6.17
C SER A 42 -9.80 -2.59 6.97
N ASN A 43 -9.59 -2.50 8.27
CA ASN A 43 -10.41 -1.68 9.16
C ASN A 43 -9.56 -1.13 10.30
N VAL A 44 -9.83 0.12 10.69
CA VAL A 44 -9.32 0.68 11.95
C VAL A 44 -10.44 0.70 12.97
N SER A 45 -10.17 0.19 14.17
CA SER A 45 -11.04 0.35 15.33
C SER A 45 -10.21 0.81 16.53
N SER A 46 -10.56 1.97 17.08
CA SER A 46 -9.73 2.67 18.06
C SER A 46 -8.31 2.88 17.51
N SER A 47 -7.28 2.29 18.13
CA SER A 47 -5.90 2.39 17.66
C SER A 47 -5.42 1.17 16.87
N THR A 48 -6.27 0.18 16.61
CA THR A 48 -5.86 -1.08 15.98
C THR A 48 -6.26 -1.09 14.52
N LEU A 49 -5.27 -1.21 13.64
CA LEU A 49 -5.48 -1.57 12.24
C LEU A 49 -5.51 -3.10 12.14
N SER A 50 -6.56 -3.65 11.54
CA SER A 50 -6.66 -5.07 11.18
C SER A 50 -6.83 -5.20 9.68
N SER A 51 -6.23 -6.22 9.07
CA SER A 51 -6.35 -6.48 7.63
C SER A 51 -6.02 -7.94 7.27
N SER A 52 -6.48 -8.39 6.11
CA SER A 52 -6.11 -9.67 5.49
C SER A 52 -4.98 -9.42 4.49
N CYS A 53 -3.77 -9.88 4.79
CA CYS A 53 -2.57 -9.56 4.04
C CYS A 53 -2.00 -10.77 3.29
N ARG A 54 -1.53 -10.56 2.05
CA ARG A 54 -0.92 -11.62 1.23
C ARG A 54 0.50 -11.96 1.73
N ARG A 55 0.78 -13.24 1.89
CA ARG A 55 2.12 -13.81 2.14
C ARG A 55 2.91 -13.98 0.83
N ILE A 56 4.22 -14.15 0.94
CA ILE A 56 5.11 -14.37 -0.23
C ILE A 56 4.72 -15.64 -1.00
N ASP A 57 4.25 -16.68 -0.30
CA ASP A 57 3.77 -17.93 -0.91
C ASP A 57 2.38 -17.82 -1.57
N GLY A 58 1.77 -16.63 -1.55
CA GLY A 58 0.45 -16.35 -2.12
C GLY A 58 -0.73 -16.65 -1.20
N SER A 59 -0.52 -17.31 -0.06
CA SER A 59 -1.55 -17.49 0.95
C SER A 59 -1.88 -16.17 1.69
N ILE A 60 -2.94 -16.17 2.48
CA ILE A 60 -3.45 -14.97 3.18
C ILE A 60 -3.28 -15.17 4.68
N ASN A 61 -2.90 -14.10 5.36
CA ASN A 61 -2.82 -14.05 6.81
C ASN A 61 -3.65 -12.86 7.34
N ASP A 62 -4.57 -13.12 8.26
CA ASP A 62 -5.24 -12.06 9.01
C ASP A 62 -4.32 -11.56 10.11
N THR A 63 -4.10 -10.26 10.14
CA THR A 63 -3.10 -9.63 11.02
C THR A 63 -3.63 -8.30 11.53
N SER A 64 -3.06 -7.83 12.64
CA SER A 64 -3.35 -6.52 13.18
C SER A 64 -2.11 -5.87 13.77
N ILE A 65 -2.13 -4.54 13.85
CA ILE A 65 -1.08 -3.73 14.47
C ILE A 65 -1.73 -2.62 15.29
N ASN A 66 -1.17 -2.36 16.48
CA ASN A 66 -1.54 -1.20 17.28
C ASN A 66 -0.75 0.01 16.77
N LEU A 67 -1.46 1.10 16.46
CA LEU A 67 -0.93 2.33 15.90
C LEU A 67 -0.45 3.33 16.98
N ASN A 68 -0.88 3.18 18.23
CA ASN A 68 -0.46 4.04 19.34
C ASN A 68 1.04 4.09 19.62
N PRO A 69 1.89 3.12 19.24
CA PRO A 69 3.33 3.29 19.39
C PRO A 69 3.94 4.24 18.35
N TYR A 70 3.19 4.64 17.31
CA TYR A 70 3.75 5.26 16.10
C TYR A 70 3.07 6.57 15.69
N ILE A 71 1.84 6.85 16.16
CA ILE A 71 1.07 8.03 15.76
C ILE A 71 0.73 8.88 16.98
N GLU A 72 1.05 10.17 16.92
CA GLU A 72 0.72 11.17 17.91
C GLU A 72 -0.41 12.10 17.43
N ASN A 73 -1.17 12.66 18.37
CA ASN A 73 -1.98 13.85 18.13
C ASN A 73 -1.22 15.11 18.52
N VAL A 74 -0.78 15.90 17.54
CA VAL A 74 -0.15 17.21 17.75
C VAL A 74 -1.17 18.31 17.43
N ASP A 75 -1.74 18.88 18.49
CA ASP A 75 -2.69 20.01 18.41
C ASP A 75 -3.88 19.78 17.46
N GLY A 76 -4.48 18.60 17.52
CA GLY A 76 -5.62 18.20 16.69
C GLY A 76 -5.23 17.58 15.35
N THR A 77 -3.94 17.34 15.10
CA THR A 77 -3.43 16.75 13.86
C THR A 77 -2.73 15.42 14.14
N LEU A 78 -3.09 14.36 13.40
CA LEU A 78 -2.37 13.09 13.45
C LEU A 78 -1.01 13.22 12.75
N VAL A 79 0.05 12.78 13.41
CA VAL A 79 1.42 12.78 12.86
C VAL A 79 2.15 11.49 13.23
N TRP A 80 3.08 11.07 12.36
CA TRP A 80 3.97 9.94 12.62
C TRP A 80 5.05 10.30 13.65
N GLN A 81 4.74 10.11 14.93
CA GLN A 81 5.68 10.25 16.05
C GLN A 81 5.27 9.28 17.18
N PRO A 82 6.23 8.72 17.93
CA PRO A 82 5.92 7.78 19.00
C PRO A 82 5.15 8.43 20.15
N ASN A 83 3.82 8.30 20.17
CA ASN A 83 2.97 8.68 21.29
C ASN A 83 1.56 8.07 21.16
N ASN A 84 0.75 8.15 22.21
CA ASN A 84 -0.57 7.52 22.29
C ASN A 84 -1.70 8.44 21.76
N PHE A 85 -1.90 8.57 20.44
CA PHE A 85 -2.93 9.48 19.90
C PHE A 85 -4.35 9.19 20.41
N ILE A 86 -4.73 7.91 20.58
CA ILE A 86 -6.11 7.53 20.91
C ILE A 86 -6.58 8.07 22.27
N ALA A 87 -5.65 8.47 23.16
CA ALA A 87 -5.99 9.12 24.42
C ALA A 87 -6.72 10.46 24.22
N THR A 88 -6.55 11.10 23.06
CA THR A 88 -7.10 12.43 22.74
C THR A 88 -7.83 12.49 21.42
N CYS A 89 -8.04 11.34 20.77
CA CYS A 89 -8.77 11.23 19.51
C CYS A 89 -9.94 10.24 19.65
N ARG A 90 -10.92 10.36 18.76
CA ARG A 90 -12.09 9.48 18.68
C ARG A 90 -12.54 9.31 17.23
N ASN A 91 -13.57 8.48 17.03
CA ASN A 91 -14.19 8.25 15.72
C ASN A 91 -13.17 7.84 14.64
N THR A 92 -12.19 7.04 15.04
CA THR A 92 -11.16 6.49 14.14
C THR A 92 -11.77 5.53 13.14
N GLY A 93 -11.41 5.66 11.87
CA GLY A 93 -11.83 4.74 10.83
C GLY A 93 -11.09 4.96 9.53
N LEU A 94 -11.16 3.99 8.62
CA LEU A 94 -10.64 4.13 7.27
C LEU A 94 -11.67 4.84 6.38
N THR A 95 -11.24 5.88 5.67
CA THR A 95 -12.05 6.59 4.66
C THR A 95 -11.66 6.20 3.23
N SER A 96 -10.47 5.62 3.07
CA SER A 96 -9.97 4.96 1.86
C SER A 96 -9.17 3.70 2.27
N PRO A 97 -8.62 2.90 1.33
CA PRO A 97 -7.85 1.70 1.68
C PRO A 97 -6.70 1.91 2.69
N SER A 98 -6.10 3.11 2.73
CA SER A 98 -4.97 3.45 3.59
C SER A 98 -5.18 4.72 4.43
N ILE A 99 -6.12 5.60 4.08
CA ILE A 99 -6.33 6.85 4.83
C ILE A 99 -7.17 6.58 6.07
N MET A 100 -6.55 6.77 7.24
CA MET A 100 -7.25 6.78 8.53
C MET A 100 -7.68 8.21 8.86
N ALA A 101 -8.97 8.41 9.12
CA ALA A 101 -9.52 9.65 9.66
C ALA A 101 -9.86 9.51 11.14
N ALA A 102 -9.82 10.62 11.87
CA ALA A 102 -10.25 10.73 13.26
C ALA A 102 -10.65 12.17 13.61
N GLU A 103 -11.34 12.32 14.74
CA GLU A 103 -11.52 13.60 15.43
C GLU A 103 -10.52 13.68 16.59
N CYS A 104 -9.64 14.67 16.59
CA CYS A 104 -8.58 14.82 17.59
C CYS A 104 -8.68 16.15 18.34
N LYS A 105 -8.36 16.14 19.64
CA LYS A 105 -8.37 17.37 20.45
C LYS A 105 -7.19 18.28 20.12
N THR A 106 -7.47 19.57 19.99
CA THR A 106 -6.47 20.63 20.02
C THR A 106 -6.03 20.93 21.46
N ARG A 107 -4.98 21.73 21.63
CA ARG A 107 -4.53 22.25 22.94
C ARG A 107 -5.61 23.08 23.63
N SER A 108 -6.44 23.77 22.84
CA SER A 108 -7.61 24.53 23.31
C SER A 108 -8.81 23.67 23.72
N GLN A 109 -8.71 22.33 23.61
CA GLN A 109 -9.77 21.35 23.89
C GLN A 109 -10.90 21.30 22.85
N ASP A 110 -10.73 21.96 21.70
CA ASP A 110 -11.64 21.82 20.55
C ASP A 110 -11.35 20.53 19.79
N TRP A 111 -12.32 20.02 19.03
CA TRP A 111 -12.14 18.86 18.16
C TRP A 111 -11.84 19.30 16.74
N ASN A 112 -10.81 18.70 16.15
CA ASN A 112 -10.42 18.91 14.77
C ASN A 112 -10.50 17.59 13.99
N ASP A 113 -11.11 17.63 12.80
CA ASP A 113 -11.08 16.51 11.87
C ASP A 113 -9.68 16.42 11.25
N THR A 114 -9.10 15.24 11.27
CA THR A 114 -7.75 15.00 10.77
C THR A 114 -7.65 13.62 10.15
N SER A 115 -6.66 13.44 9.28
CA SER A 115 -6.39 12.17 8.63
C SER A 115 -4.90 11.97 8.43
N ILE A 116 -4.50 10.71 8.33
CA ILE A 116 -3.12 10.30 8.06
C ILE A 116 -3.13 9.13 7.08
N ASP A 117 -2.15 9.10 6.16
CA ASP A 117 -1.99 7.96 5.26
C ASP A 117 -1.20 6.86 5.95
N LEU A 118 -1.82 5.70 6.14
CA LEU A 118 -1.17 4.55 6.76
C LEU A 118 -0.16 3.90 5.81
N ASP A 119 -0.28 4.10 4.50
CA ASP A 119 0.71 3.60 3.54
C ASP A 119 2.05 4.34 3.63
N ASP A 120 2.15 5.48 4.33
CA ASP A 120 3.43 6.16 4.55
C ASP A 120 4.43 5.30 5.34
N HIS A 121 3.93 4.46 6.25
CA HIS A 121 4.76 3.72 7.22
C HIS A 121 4.28 2.32 7.58
N ILE A 122 3.08 1.90 7.20
CA ILE A 122 2.58 0.55 7.46
C ILE A 122 2.79 -0.32 6.23
N ALA A 123 3.60 -1.35 6.37
CA ALA A 123 3.93 -2.31 5.33
C ALA A 123 3.30 -3.67 5.60
N ASN A 124 3.17 -4.47 4.55
CA ASN A 124 2.89 -5.91 4.66
C ASN A 124 4.18 -6.71 4.49
N ILE A 125 4.70 -7.26 5.59
CA ILE A 125 5.89 -8.11 5.58
C ILE A 125 5.48 -9.58 5.70
N ASN A 126 5.40 -10.27 4.56
CA ASN A 126 5.02 -11.68 4.47
C ASN A 126 3.70 -12.03 5.20
N GLY A 127 2.67 -11.20 5.00
CA GLY A 127 1.34 -11.34 5.60
C GLY A 127 1.19 -10.69 6.98
N VAL A 128 2.19 -9.94 7.46
CA VAL A 128 2.18 -9.31 8.78
C VAL A 128 2.29 -7.79 8.63
N LEU A 129 1.31 -7.06 9.18
CA LEU A 129 1.35 -5.59 9.25
C LEU A 129 2.51 -5.16 10.15
N THR A 130 3.40 -4.35 9.61
CA THR A 130 4.64 -3.92 10.28
C THR A 130 4.83 -2.42 10.05
N TYR A 131 5.35 -1.71 11.05
CA TYR A 131 5.76 -0.32 10.91
C TYR A 131 7.20 -0.26 10.36
N GLU A 132 7.45 0.53 9.32
CA GLU A 132 8.75 0.73 8.65
C GLU A 132 9.10 2.23 8.54
#